data_AF-A0A843SXH4-F1
#
_entry.id   AF-A0A843SXH4-F1
#
_cell.length_a   1.000
_cell.length_b   1.000
_cell.length_c   1.000
_cell.angle_alpha   90.00
_cell.angle_beta   90.00
_cell.angle_gamma   90.00
#
_symmetry.space_group_name_H-M   'P 1'
#
loop_
_entity.id
_entity.type
_entity.pdbx_description
1 polymer ?
#
loop_
_entity_poly.entity_id
_entity_poly.type
_entity_poly.pdbx_seq_one_letter_code
_entity_poly.pdbx_strand_id
1 'polypeptide(L)'
;MTPPFARVLLPNLSATAGGTTRRFPARTEYCRKHSAANRALPSIGARFESVGSPSSRRYVPQATDSTSSRVILEGARRREAQKAQSQSREQNVVNVLSQTDGRRPPRCRLRRARTHGPHRRHSDAGKRHRLNVVAPAFAYRCCEVIVRPVHDRVQLIAQPDHAHLARTIMEHCVTLADRPRRNLILHAIAEHDNGWAEVDAAPTVDPDTGTVADFVSAPIGVRHAVWPRGVARLADDPWAAALVAQHALTVYDRFRPEAEWTPFFAGMEAARDAMLRASNLPLDDLVADYVFVRLGDLISLTFCTGSTDVQRFGDWTVQLSGTRVVVAPDAFGGVRIPIATGARTIRNQLFRSDAQLRDALREANMVTLRGEVAGAPNETAPR
;
A
#
# COMPACT_ATOMS: atom_id res chain seq x y z
N MET A 1 -35.88 41.10 17.85
CA MET A 1 -34.72 41.92 17.45
C MET A 1 -33.74 40.99 16.77
N THR A 2 -33.77 41.00 15.44
CA THR A 2 -33.09 40.06 14.55
C THR A 2 -32.62 40.90 13.37
N PRO A 3 -31.32 40.95 13.01
CA PRO A 3 -30.89 41.71 11.85
C PRO A 3 -31.08 40.89 10.55
N PRO A 4 -31.32 41.56 9.40
CA PRO A 4 -31.85 40.92 8.20
C PRO A 4 -30.79 40.44 7.20
N PHE A 5 -31.23 39.49 6.38
CA PHE A 5 -30.62 39.00 5.15
C PHE A 5 -30.32 40.12 4.14
N ALA A 6 -29.10 40.10 3.56
CA ALA A 6 -28.78 40.82 2.33
C ALA A 6 -28.72 39.82 1.16
N ARG A 7 -29.65 40.00 0.21
CA ARG A 7 -29.81 39.23 -1.02
C ARG A 7 -29.26 40.08 -2.17
N VAL A 8 -28.15 39.66 -2.78
CA VAL A 8 -27.61 40.32 -3.98
C VAL A 8 -28.24 39.68 -5.21
N LEU A 9 -29.02 40.48 -5.94
CA LEU A 9 -29.50 40.25 -7.31
C LEU A 9 -28.56 40.97 -8.28
N LEU A 10 -28.33 40.39 -9.46
CA LEU A 10 -28.14 40.99 -10.80
C LEU A 10 -27.60 39.90 -11.77
N PRO A 11 -27.75 40.00 -13.11
CA PRO A 11 -29.01 39.94 -13.86
C PRO A 11 -29.03 38.84 -14.95
N ASN A 12 -30.24 38.54 -15.44
CA ASN A 12 -30.52 37.73 -16.62
C ASN A 12 -30.00 38.38 -17.91
N LEU A 13 -29.33 37.58 -18.76
CA LEU A 13 -29.20 37.82 -20.19
C LEU A 13 -29.50 36.51 -20.96
N SER A 14 -30.65 36.50 -21.63
CA SER A 14 -30.96 35.71 -22.84
C SER A 14 -30.90 36.71 -24.01
N ALA A 15 -30.57 36.42 -25.26
CA ALA A 15 -30.35 35.21 -26.05
C ALA A 15 -29.48 35.60 -27.27
N THR A 16 -28.91 34.64 -28.00
CA THR A 16 -29.18 34.39 -29.44
C THR A 16 -28.21 33.35 -30.01
N ALA A 17 -28.75 32.58 -30.97
CA ALA A 17 -28.15 31.45 -31.65
C ALA A 17 -27.09 31.84 -32.68
N GLY A 18 -26.13 30.94 -32.90
CA GLY A 18 -25.19 30.99 -34.01
C GLY A 18 -24.33 29.74 -34.04
N GLY A 19 -24.68 28.78 -34.88
CA GLY A 19 -23.99 27.50 -35.00
C GLY A 19 -22.58 27.62 -35.59
N THR A 20 -21.70 26.71 -35.19
CA THR A 20 -20.64 26.18 -36.05
C THR A 20 -20.10 24.89 -35.43
N THR A 21 -20.23 23.82 -36.19
CA THR A 21 -19.68 22.49 -35.94
C THR A 21 -18.15 22.54 -35.99
N ARG A 22 -17.47 22.22 -34.89
CA ARG A 22 -16.05 21.85 -34.90
C ARG A 22 -15.85 20.42 -34.41
N ARG A 23 -15.38 19.59 -35.33
CA ARG A 23 -14.83 18.24 -35.09
C ARG A 23 -13.60 18.35 -34.20
N PHE A 24 -13.55 17.57 -33.13
CA PHE A 24 -12.32 17.28 -32.39
C PHE A 24 -11.63 16.07 -33.03
N PRO A 25 -10.33 16.14 -33.36
CA PRO A 25 -9.56 14.95 -33.70
C PRO A 25 -9.02 14.26 -32.45
N ALA A 26 -9.02 12.94 -32.51
CA ALA A 26 -8.40 12.03 -31.55
C ALA A 26 -6.89 12.33 -31.39
N ARG A 27 -6.40 12.30 -30.15
CA ARG A 27 -4.97 12.24 -29.83
C ARG A 27 -4.59 10.80 -29.46
N THR A 28 -4.11 10.09 -30.46
CA THR A 28 -3.11 9.02 -30.33
C THR A 28 -1.76 9.58 -30.80
N GLU A 29 -0.65 8.94 -30.39
CA GLU A 29 0.75 9.20 -30.78
C GLU A 29 1.56 10.24 -29.97
N TYR A 30 2.30 9.75 -28.96
CA TYR A 30 3.62 10.28 -28.63
C TYR A 30 4.54 9.15 -28.16
N CYS A 31 5.14 8.44 -29.12
CA CYS A 31 6.24 7.52 -28.87
C CYS A 31 7.12 7.43 -30.13
N ARG A 32 8.13 8.29 -30.22
CA ARG A 32 9.41 8.11 -30.96
C ARG A 32 10.12 9.45 -31.10
N LYS A 33 11.20 9.61 -30.35
CA LYS A 33 12.48 10.22 -30.78
C LYS A 33 13.37 10.33 -29.54
N HIS A 34 14.34 9.43 -29.43
CA HIS A 34 15.72 9.67 -28.94
C HIS A 34 16.44 8.32 -28.85
N SER A 35 16.92 7.86 -30.01
CA SER A 35 18.04 6.92 -30.11
C SER A 35 19.08 7.57 -31.02
N ALA A 36 20.35 7.32 -30.70
CA ALA A 36 21.58 7.74 -31.37
C ALA A 36 22.22 9.05 -30.89
N ALA A 37 23.05 8.95 -29.84
CA ALA A 37 24.37 9.57 -29.79
C ALA A 37 25.19 8.98 -28.63
N ASN A 38 26.04 7.99 -28.90
CA ASN A 38 27.22 7.72 -28.07
C ASN A 38 28.36 7.29 -29.00
N ARG A 39 29.18 8.27 -29.38
CA ARG A 39 30.51 8.07 -29.97
C ARG A 39 31.55 8.27 -28.87
N ALA A 40 32.45 7.29 -28.79
CA ALA A 40 33.85 7.35 -28.38
C ALA A 40 34.34 8.55 -27.54
N LEU A 41 34.85 8.25 -26.35
CA LEU A 41 35.84 9.08 -25.64
C LEU A 41 37.21 8.37 -25.63
N PRO A 42 38.32 9.14 -25.70
CA PRO A 42 39.66 8.62 -25.91
C PRO A 42 40.34 8.16 -24.61
N SER A 43 41.27 7.23 -24.79
CA SER A 43 42.25 6.79 -23.80
C SER A 43 43.16 7.95 -23.37
N ILE A 44 43.21 8.25 -22.08
CA ILE A 44 44.26 9.07 -21.48
C ILE A 44 45.17 8.13 -20.69
N GLY A 45 46.37 7.94 -21.24
CA GLY A 45 47.49 7.36 -20.51
C GLY A 45 48.12 8.41 -19.60
N ALA A 46 48.41 8.02 -18.37
CA ALA A 46 49.24 8.79 -17.45
C ALA A 46 50.42 7.93 -17.00
N ARG A 47 51.61 8.50 -17.20
CA ARG A 47 52.93 7.97 -16.83
C ARG A 47 53.03 7.76 -15.32
N PHE A 48 53.64 6.65 -14.92
CA PHE A 48 54.16 6.43 -13.58
C PHE A 48 55.62 6.88 -13.55
N GLU A 49 55.93 7.91 -12.75
CA GLU A 49 57.28 8.21 -12.30
C GLU A 49 57.42 7.77 -10.83
N SER A 50 58.53 7.08 -10.55
CA SER A 50 58.91 6.56 -9.25
C SER A 50 59.63 7.60 -8.41
N VAL A 51 59.20 7.85 -7.16
CA VAL A 51 60.10 8.36 -6.11
C VAL A 51 59.62 7.93 -4.72
N GLY A 52 60.52 7.34 -3.92
CA GLY A 52 60.65 7.64 -2.48
C GLY A 52 59.89 6.80 -1.46
N SER A 53 60.57 5.83 -0.84
CA SER A 53 60.22 5.29 0.48
C SER A 53 60.30 6.36 1.58
N PRO A 54 59.53 6.20 2.68
CA PRO A 54 60.22 6.14 3.98
C PRO A 54 59.61 5.15 5.00
N SER A 55 60.53 4.48 5.69
CA SER A 55 60.58 4.21 7.13
C SER A 55 59.35 3.61 7.85
N SER A 56 59.53 2.37 8.28
CA SER A 56 58.73 1.62 9.23
C SER A 56 58.77 2.22 10.65
N ARG A 57 57.62 2.72 11.14
CA ARG A 57 57.36 2.87 12.58
C ARG A 57 56.48 1.72 13.08
N ARG A 58 56.99 1.00 14.08
CA ARG A 58 56.23 0.00 14.85
C ARG A 58 55.05 0.68 15.55
N TYR A 59 53.85 0.21 15.26
CA TYR A 59 52.64 0.53 16.01
C TYR A 59 52.55 -0.39 17.24
N VAL A 60 52.56 0.19 18.43
CA VAL A 60 52.26 -0.50 19.70
C VAL A 60 50.78 -0.23 20.00
N PRO A 61 49.92 -1.26 20.16
CA PRO A 61 48.52 -1.03 20.46
C PRO A 61 48.37 -0.54 21.91
N GLN A 62 47.83 0.67 22.09
CA GLN A 62 47.32 1.12 23.38
C GLN A 62 46.00 0.41 23.68
N ALA A 63 45.88 -0.13 24.89
CA ALA A 63 44.67 -0.73 25.42
C ALA A 63 43.53 0.29 25.39
N THR A 64 42.49 0.00 24.62
CA THR A 64 41.28 0.82 24.57
C THR A 64 40.42 0.59 25.81
N ASP A 65 39.92 1.70 26.32
CA ASP A 65 39.16 1.82 27.54
C ASP A 65 37.84 1.02 27.46
N SER A 66 37.63 0.14 28.45
CA SER A 66 36.55 -0.86 28.50
C SER A 66 35.13 -0.27 28.60
N THR A 67 35.02 1.04 28.77
CA THR A 67 33.77 1.76 28.99
C THR A 67 32.99 1.98 27.69
N SER A 68 33.66 2.17 26.55
CA SER A 68 33.00 2.40 25.24
C SER A 68 32.33 1.14 24.67
N SER A 69 32.90 -0.04 24.90
CA SER A 69 32.32 -1.31 24.43
C SER A 69 31.01 -1.64 25.14
N ARG A 70 30.85 -1.19 26.40
CA ARG A 70 29.66 -1.46 27.20
C ARG A 70 28.44 -0.66 26.71
N VAL A 71 28.64 0.61 26.34
CA VAL A 71 27.59 1.50 25.81
C VAL A 71 27.06 1.01 24.45
N ILE A 72 27.95 0.52 23.57
CA ILE A 72 27.57 0.00 22.24
C ILE A 72 26.73 -1.28 22.38
N LEU A 73 27.13 -2.20 23.27
CA LEU A 73 26.40 -3.45 23.51
C LEU A 73 25.03 -3.21 24.16
N GLU A 74 24.93 -2.23 25.06
CA GLU A 74 23.67 -1.89 25.71
C GLU A 74 22.66 -1.23 24.75
N GLY A 75 23.15 -0.41 23.81
CA GLY A 75 22.34 0.12 22.71
C GLY A 75 21.86 -0.95 21.73
N ALA A 76 22.67 -1.97 21.43
CA ALA A 76 22.25 -3.10 20.59
C ALA A 76 21.14 -3.94 21.26
N ARG A 77 21.26 -4.23 22.56
CA ARG A 77 20.24 -4.98 23.32
C ARG A 77 18.92 -4.24 23.44
N ARG A 78 18.93 -2.91 23.62
CA ARG A 78 17.70 -2.09 23.63
C ARG A 78 16.97 -2.13 22.29
N ARG A 79 17.71 -2.16 21.17
CA ARG A 79 17.14 -2.28 19.81
C ARG A 79 16.52 -3.65 19.55
N GLU A 80 17.15 -4.74 20.00
CA GLU A 80 16.56 -6.08 19.91
C GLU A 80 15.30 -6.22 20.77
N ALA A 81 15.30 -5.65 21.98
CA ALA A 81 14.13 -5.66 22.86
C ALA A 81 12.95 -4.87 22.28
N GLN A 82 13.18 -3.70 21.69
CA GLN A 82 12.13 -2.93 21.00
C GLN A 82 11.58 -3.67 19.78
N LYS A 83 12.46 -4.33 19.00
CA LYS A 83 12.04 -5.14 17.85
C LYS A 83 11.17 -6.33 18.27
N ALA A 84 11.56 -7.04 19.33
CA ALA A 84 10.79 -8.17 19.86
C ALA A 84 9.44 -7.75 20.48
N GLN A 85 9.38 -6.59 21.12
CA GLN A 85 8.16 -6.07 21.74
C GLN A 85 7.14 -5.56 20.70
N SER A 86 7.60 -4.96 19.59
CA SER A 86 6.74 -4.62 18.45
C SER A 86 6.18 -5.87 17.76
N GLN A 87 7.02 -6.89 17.54
CA GLN A 87 6.61 -8.15 16.89
C GLN A 87 5.56 -8.94 17.69
N SER A 88 5.69 -9.00 19.02
CA SER A 88 4.73 -9.73 19.87
C SER A 88 3.37 -9.03 19.99
N ARG A 89 3.31 -7.71 19.87
CA ARG A 89 2.06 -6.93 19.97
C ARG A 89 1.30 -6.85 18.64
N GLU A 90 2.01 -6.90 17.51
CA GLU A 90 1.43 -6.89 16.16
C GLU A 90 0.70 -8.20 15.80
N GLN A 91 1.12 -9.34 16.35
CA GLN A 91 0.47 -10.65 16.13
C GLN A 91 -0.97 -10.73 16.67
N ASN A 92 -1.36 -9.89 17.63
CA ASN A 92 -2.71 -9.89 18.21
C ASN A 92 -3.75 -9.13 17.37
N VAL A 93 -3.32 -8.22 16.48
CA VAL A 93 -4.22 -7.31 15.73
C VAL A 93 -4.86 -8.01 14.52
N VAL A 94 -4.13 -8.92 13.87
CA VAL A 94 -4.59 -9.58 12.63
C VAL A 94 -5.34 -10.89 12.90
N ASN A 95 -5.19 -11.50 14.09
CA ASN A 95 -6.03 -12.62 14.50
C ASN A 95 -7.52 -12.25 14.61
N VAL A 96 -7.85 -10.97 14.76
CA VAL A 96 -9.24 -10.51 14.84
C VAL A 96 -9.85 -10.36 13.43
N LEU A 97 -9.09 -9.84 12.45
CA LEU A 97 -9.54 -9.69 11.06
C LEU A 97 -9.61 -11.01 10.28
N SER A 98 -8.95 -12.08 10.74
CA SER A 98 -8.97 -13.41 10.11
C SER A 98 -9.94 -14.41 10.75
N GLN A 99 -10.57 -14.09 11.90
CA GLN A 99 -11.43 -15.03 12.64
C GLN A 99 -12.94 -14.93 12.31
N THR A 100 -13.37 -14.03 11.42
CA THR A 100 -14.78 -13.88 11.04
C THR A 100 -15.17 -14.67 9.79
N ASP A 101 -14.81 -15.96 9.67
CA ASP A 101 -15.60 -16.88 8.84
C ASP A 101 -15.37 -18.36 9.20
N GLY A 102 -16.11 -18.84 10.20
CA GLY A 102 -15.97 -20.18 10.77
C GLY A 102 -17.19 -21.10 10.59
N ARG A 103 -18.20 -20.75 9.78
CA ARG A 103 -19.38 -21.62 9.60
C ARG A 103 -19.26 -22.43 8.30
N ARG A 104 -18.66 -23.62 8.42
CA ARG A 104 -18.64 -24.66 7.37
C ARG A 104 -20.06 -25.07 6.93
N PRO A 105 -20.40 -25.03 5.63
CA PRO A 105 -21.61 -25.69 5.12
C PRO A 105 -21.41 -27.21 4.96
N PRO A 106 -22.50 -28.00 4.93
CA PRO A 106 -22.44 -29.45 4.92
C PRO A 106 -21.89 -30.02 3.61
N ARG A 107 -21.07 -31.06 3.74
CA ARG A 107 -20.40 -31.76 2.63
C ARG A 107 -21.42 -32.46 1.72
N CYS A 108 -21.50 -32.03 0.46
CA CYS A 108 -22.23 -32.72 -0.59
C CYS A 108 -21.38 -33.88 -1.15
N ARG A 109 -21.83 -35.13 -0.98
CA ARG A 109 -21.18 -36.33 -1.53
C ARG A 109 -21.49 -36.45 -3.02
N LEU A 110 -20.50 -36.23 -3.89
CA LEU A 110 -20.57 -36.62 -5.30
C LEU A 110 -19.95 -38.01 -5.51
N ARG A 111 -20.81 -38.96 -5.90
CA ARG A 111 -20.47 -40.30 -6.39
C ARG A 111 -19.68 -40.20 -7.70
N ARG A 112 -18.51 -40.84 -7.76
CA ARG A 112 -17.78 -41.11 -9.02
C ARG A 112 -18.41 -42.29 -9.74
N ALA A 113 -18.85 -42.09 -10.98
CA ALA A 113 -19.11 -43.17 -11.92
C ALA A 113 -17.82 -43.52 -12.67
N ARG A 114 -17.45 -44.81 -12.65
CA ARG A 114 -16.39 -45.41 -13.48
C ARG A 114 -17.00 -45.81 -14.82
N THR A 115 -16.28 -45.59 -15.91
CA THR A 115 -16.47 -46.32 -17.17
C THR A 115 -15.12 -46.78 -17.72
N HIS A 116 -15.00 -48.09 -17.89
CA HIS A 116 -13.97 -48.80 -18.65
C HIS A 116 -14.38 -48.88 -20.13
N GLY A 117 -13.41 -48.88 -21.05
CA GLY A 117 -13.60 -49.31 -22.44
C GLY A 117 -12.40 -48.98 -23.36
N PRO A 118 -12.09 -49.80 -24.39
CA PRO A 118 -10.71 -50.30 -24.59
C PRO A 118 -10.00 -49.90 -25.89
N HIS A 119 -8.68 -50.15 -25.88
CA HIS A 119 -7.72 -50.43 -26.97
C HIS A 119 -8.06 -50.10 -28.44
N ARG A 120 -7.18 -49.34 -29.10
CA ARG A 120 -6.69 -49.62 -30.46
C ARG A 120 -5.22 -49.22 -30.63
N ARG A 121 -4.46 -50.11 -31.28
CA ARG A 121 -3.09 -49.92 -31.80
C ARG A 121 -3.16 -49.23 -33.16
N HIS A 122 -2.19 -48.37 -33.49
CA HIS A 122 -1.39 -48.45 -34.72
C HIS A 122 -0.25 -47.39 -34.71
N SER A 123 0.91 -47.88 -35.14
CA SER A 123 2.10 -47.23 -35.71
C SER A 123 1.91 -45.85 -36.36
N ASP A 124 2.87 -44.93 -36.23
CA ASP A 124 3.93 -44.71 -37.24
C ASP A 124 4.92 -43.58 -36.86
N ALA A 125 6.02 -43.55 -37.61
CA ALA A 125 7.31 -42.92 -37.40
C ALA A 125 7.38 -41.38 -37.31
N GLY A 126 8.36 -40.95 -36.51
CA GLY A 126 9.39 -39.97 -36.89
C GLY A 126 8.96 -38.52 -37.13
N LYS A 127 9.24 -37.63 -36.16
CA LYS A 127 9.63 -36.23 -36.42
C LYS A 127 10.17 -35.53 -35.17
N ARG A 128 11.47 -35.19 -35.25
CA ARG A 128 12.16 -33.97 -34.77
C ARG A 128 11.75 -33.42 -33.40
N HIS A 129 12.60 -33.66 -32.40
CA HIS A 129 12.64 -32.90 -31.15
C HIS A 129 12.98 -31.42 -31.42
N ARG A 130 11.94 -30.56 -31.46
CA ARG A 130 12.06 -29.16 -31.04
C ARG A 130 11.48 -29.07 -29.63
N LEU A 131 12.34 -28.74 -28.67
CA LEU A 131 11.95 -28.36 -27.33
C LEU A 131 11.13 -27.06 -27.41
N ASN A 132 9.82 -27.18 -27.63
CA ASN A 132 8.88 -26.10 -27.36
C ASN A 132 8.73 -26.03 -25.84
N VAL A 133 9.54 -25.20 -25.20
CA VAL A 133 9.23 -24.70 -23.86
C VAL A 133 8.02 -23.78 -24.02
N VAL A 134 6.83 -24.36 -23.95
CA VAL A 134 5.61 -23.60 -23.68
C VAL A 134 5.74 -23.18 -22.23
N ALA A 135 6.22 -21.95 -22.00
CA ALA A 135 6.06 -21.32 -20.70
C ALA A 135 4.55 -21.30 -20.40
N PRO A 136 4.09 -21.84 -19.25
CA PRO A 136 2.70 -21.69 -18.88
C PRO A 136 2.41 -20.20 -18.77
N ALA A 137 1.44 -19.73 -19.56
CA ALA A 137 0.84 -18.43 -19.38
C ALA A 137 0.11 -18.44 -18.03
N PHE A 138 0.85 -18.14 -16.97
CA PHE A 138 0.28 -17.86 -15.66
C PHE A 138 -0.47 -16.53 -15.76
N ALA A 139 -1.72 -16.61 -16.17
CA ALA A 139 -2.66 -15.50 -16.13
C ALA A 139 -3.10 -15.28 -14.67
N TYR A 140 -2.20 -14.72 -13.85
CA TYR A 140 -2.61 -14.18 -12.56
C TYR A 140 -3.33 -12.86 -12.83
N ARG A 141 -4.66 -12.94 -12.98
CA ARG A 141 -5.56 -11.78 -12.94
C ARG A 141 -6.30 -11.85 -11.63
N CYS A 142 -5.75 -11.19 -10.62
CA CYS A 142 -6.56 -10.72 -9.52
C CYS A 142 -6.27 -9.24 -9.35
N CYS A 143 -7.32 -8.51 -9.08
CA CYS A 143 -7.29 -7.10 -8.83
C CYS A 143 -8.25 -6.81 -7.70
N GLU A 144 -7.76 -6.13 -6.69
CA GLU A 144 -8.46 -6.00 -5.44
C GLU A 144 -8.63 -4.54 -5.03
N VAL A 145 -9.74 -4.30 -4.35
CA VAL A 145 -10.21 -3.02 -3.79
C VAL A 145 -10.53 -3.24 -2.30
N ILE A 146 -10.76 -2.18 -1.53
CA ILE A 146 -11.39 -2.35 -0.21
C ILE A 146 -12.86 -2.74 -0.42
N VAL A 147 -13.26 -3.90 0.10
CA VAL A 147 -14.65 -4.37 0.06
C VAL A 147 -15.30 -4.15 1.41
N ARG A 148 -16.16 -3.13 1.52
CA ARG A 148 -16.95 -2.86 2.72
C ARG A 148 -18.36 -3.45 2.60
N PRO A 149 -18.72 -4.49 3.37
CA PRO A 149 -20.09 -5.01 3.38
C PRO A 149 -21.05 -4.03 4.06
N VAL A 150 -22.21 -3.80 3.45
CA VAL A 150 -23.31 -2.99 4.00
C VAL A 150 -24.64 -3.67 3.67
N HIS A 151 -25.20 -4.42 4.60
CA HIS A 151 -26.44 -5.18 4.42
C HIS A 151 -26.39 -6.09 3.17
N ASP A 152 -27.29 -5.87 2.19
CA ASP A 152 -27.40 -6.59 0.92
C ASP A 152 -26.46 -6.02 -0.18
N ARG A 153 -25.55 -5.13 0.19
CA ARG A 153 -24.66 -4.40 -0.72
C ARG A 153 -23.21 -4.48 -0.28
N VAL A 154 -22.33 -4.17 -1.21
CA VAL A 154 -20.92 -3.89 -0.94
C VAL A 154 -20.57 -2.51 -1.47
N GLN A 155 -19.73 -1.81 -0.71
CA GLN A 155 -19.14 -0.53 -1.06
C GLN A 155 -17.66 -0.78 -1.40
N LEU A 156 -17.26 -0.36 -2.59
CA LEU A 156 -15.91 -0.57 -3.10
C LEU A 156 -15.18 0.77 -3.09
N ILE A 157 -14.07 0.82 -2.35
CA ILE A 157 -13.23 2.01 -2.15
C ILE A 157 -11.84 1.66 -2.69
N ALA A 158 -11.29 2.54 -3.53
CA ALA A 158 -9.95 2.35 -4.06
C ALA A 158 -8.90 2.60 -2.97
N GLN A 159 -7.77 1.90 -3.02
CA GLN A 159 -6.70 2.06 -2.04
C GLN A 159 -6.10 3.49 -2.08
N PRO A 160 -5.86 4.12 -3.25
CA PRO A 160 -5.47 5.53 -3.30
C PRO A 160 -6.49 6.47 -2.65
N ASP A 161 -7.79 6.16 -2.73
CA ASP A 161 -8.83 7.00 -2.10
C ASP A 161 -8.76 6.93 -0.57
N HIS A 162 -8.45 5.76 0.02
CA HIS A 162 -8.20 5.69 1.46
C HIS A 162 -6.90 6.41 1.84
N ALA A 163 -5.86 6.33 1.00
CA ALA A 163 -4.58 6.98 1.28
C ALA A 163 -4.71 8.51 1.29
N HIS A 164 -5.47 9.07 0.35
CA HIS A 164 -5.82 10.49 0.37
C HIS A 164 -6.66 10.86 1.60
N LEU A 165 -7.62 10.02 1.99
CA LEU A 165 -8.37 10.23 3.24
C LEU A 165 -7.44 10.21 4.46
N ALA A 166 -6.48 9.28 4.52
CA ALA A 166 -5.48 9.19 5.58
C ALA A 166 -4.70 10.50 5.71
N ARG A 167 -4.30 11.11 4.58
CA ARG A 167 -3.63 12.41 4.57
C ARG A 167 -4.51 13.49 5.18
N THR A 168 -5.75 13.62 4.72
CA THR A 168 -6.70 14.63 5.24
C THR A 168 -6.87 14.52 6.75
N ILE A 169 -6.95 13.31 7.28
CA ILE A 169 -7.01 13.08 8.73
C ILE A 169 -5.71 13.53 9.41
N MET A 170 -4.57 13.07 8.89
CA MET A 170 -3.26 13.31 9.51
C MET A 170 -2.79 14.77 9.41
N GLU A 171 -3.37 15.60 8.53
CA GLU A 171 -3.14 17.04 8.51
C GLU A 171 -3.47 17.73 9.84
N HIS A 172 -4.38 17.13 10.63
CA HIS A 172 -4.80 17.60 11.96
C HIS A 172 -4.03 16.94 13.12
N CYS A 173 -3.09 16.05 12.86
CA CYS A 173 -2.33 15.37 13.92
C CYS A 173 -1.37 16.35 14.60
N VAL A 174 -1.54 16.54 15.92
CA VAL A 174 -0.79 17.53 16.71
C VAL A 174 0.69 17.21 16.71
N THR A 175 1.07 15.95 16.95
CA THR A 175 2.48 15.53 17.02
C THR A 175 3.17 15.47 15.66
N LEU A 176 2.41 15.51 14.55
CA LEU A 176 2.93 15.64 13.20
C LEU A 176 3.15 17.11 12.79
N ALA A 177 2.41 18.05 13.39
CA ALA A 177 2.46 19.47 13.03
C ALA A 177 3.88 20.06 13.14
N ASP A 178 4.61 19.67 14.19
CA ASP A 178 5.95 20.19 14.49
C ASP A 178 7.09 19.34 13.87
N ARG A 179 6.77 18.33 13.06
CA ARG A 179 7.80 17.47 12.45
C ARG A 179 8.53 18.23 11.33
N PRO A 180 9.88 18.27 11.33
CA PRO A 180 10.66 18.97 10.29
C PRO A 180 10.31 18.56 8.85
N ARG A 181 9.91 17.30 8.66
CA ARG A 181 9.58 16.70 7.36
C ARG A 181 8.07 16.52 7.15
N ARG A 182 7.22 17.25 7.89
CA ARG A 182 5.76 17.14 7.84
C ARG A 182 5.20 17.01 6.42
N ASN A 183 5.63 17.86 5.49
CA ASN A 183 5.09 17.84 4.11
C ASN A 183 5.46 16.55 3.35
N LEU A 184 6.67 16.03 3.53
CA LEU A 184 7.11 14.78 2.92
C LEU A 184 6.40 13.57 3.54
N ILE A 185 6.15 13.61 4.86
CA ILE A 185 5.37 12.60 5.58
C ILE A 185 3.92 12.59 5.08
N LEU A 186 3.27 13.75 4.98
CA LEU A 186 1.91 13.87 4.44
C LEU A 186 1.83 13.48 2.96
N HIS A 187 2.90 13.68 2.19
CA HIS A 187 2.98 13.18 0.81
C HIS A 187 3.04 11.66 0.79
N ALA A 188 3.93 11.04 1.60
CA ALA A 188 3.99 9.60 1.76
C ALA A 188 2.65 8.99 2.23
N ILE A 189 1.95 9.65 3.15
CA ILE A 189 0.62 9.22 3.62
C ILE A 189 -0.39 9.24 2.46
N ALA A 190 -0.43 10.28 1.63
CA ALA A 190 -1.36 10.30 0.49
C ALA A 190 -1.04 9.25 -0.58
N GLU A 191 0.22 8.85 -0.68
CA GLU A 191 0.72 8.03 -1.79
C GLU A 191 1.08 6.60 -1.38
N HIS A 192 0.87 6.19 -0.11
CA HIS A 192 1.37 4.89 0.38
C HIS A 192 0.82 3.71 -0.40
N ASP A 193 -0.42 3.81 -0.89
CA ASP A 193 -1.06 2.79 -1.71
C ASP A 193 -1.26 3.20 -3.18
N ASN A 194 -0.51 4.20 -3.67
CA ASN A 194 -0.65 4.66 -5.05
C ASN A 194 -0.44 3.50 -6.07
N GLY A 195 0.41 2.52 -5.73
CA GLY A 195 0.71 1.33 -6.55
C GLY A 195 -0.50 0.46 -6.90
N TRP A 196 -1.60 0.60 -6.16
CA TRP A 196 -2.86 -0.12 -6.38
C TRP A 196 -3.75 0.49 -7.47
N ALA A 197 -3.47 1.71 -7.95
CA ALA A 197 -4.36 2.43 -8.85
C ALA A 197 -4.84 1.62 -10.08
N GLU A 198 -3.95 0.91 -10.78
CA GLU A 198 -4.36 0.07 -11.92
C GLU A 198 -5.14 -1.17 -11.52
N VAL A 199 -4.87 -1.69 -10.33
CA VAL A 199 -5.51 -2.85 -9.75
C VAL A 199 -6.95 -2.47 -9.36
N ASP A 200 -7.13 -1.38 -8.62
CA ASP A 200 -8.44 -0.84 -8.23
C ASP A 200 -9.30 -0.43 -9.44
N ALA A 201 -8.69 -0.03 -10.55
CA ALA A 201 -9.40 0.35 -11.77
C ALA A 201 -10.05 -0.84 -12.49
N ALA A 202 -9.66 -2.08 -12.17
CA ALA A 202 -10.12 -3.29 -12.84
C ALA A 202 -10.35 -4.46 -11.86
N PRO A 203 -11.19 -4.28 -10.82
CA PRO A 203 -11.36 -5.29 -9.77
C PRO A 203 -11.86 -6.63 -10.35
N THR A 204 -11.42 -7.71 -9.74
CA THR A 204 -11.72 -9.08 -10.17
C THR A 204 -12.67 -9.79 -9.23
N VAL A 205 -13.21 -10.89 -9.73
CA VAL A 205 -13.97 -11.85 -8.94
C VAL A 205 -13.01 -12.87 -8.34
N ASP A 206 -13.18 -13.19 -7.07
CA ASP A 206 -12.52 -14.33 -6.45
C ASP A 206 -13.08 -15.63 -7.09
N PRO A 207 -12.24 -16.46 -7.73
CA PRO A 207 -12.69 -17.64 -8.46
C PRO A 207 -13.28 -18.73 -7.56
N ASP A 208 -12.92 -18.76 -6.28
CA ASP A 208 -13.37 -19.80 -5.34
C ASP A 208 -14.74 -19.46 -4.75
N THR A 209 -14.99 -18.18 -4.48
CA THR A 209 -16.21 -17.71 -3.81
C THR A 209 -17.23 -17.09 -4.76
N GLY A 210 -16.77 -16.55 -5.89
CA GLY A 210 -17.58 -15.73 -6.79
C GLY A 210 -17.86 -14.32 -6.27
N THR A 211 -17.26 -13.88 -5.15
CA THR A 211 -17.41 -12.52 -4.64
C THR A 211 -16.39 -11.57 -5.25
N VAL A 212 -16.51 -10.26 -4.99
CA VAL A 212 -15.45 -9.30 -5.33
C VAL A 212 -14.20 -9.65 -4.54
N ALA A 213 -13.03 -9.69 -5.18
CA ALA A 213 -11.77 -9.92 -4.50
C ALA A 213 -11.37 -8.71 -3.64
N ASP A 214 -11.12 -8.96 -2.36
CA ASP A 214 -10.67 -7.95 -1.39
C ASP A 214 -9.14 -7.89 -1.33
N PHE A 215 -8.58 -6.71 -1.11
CA PHE A 215 -7.12 -6.47 -1.10
C PHE A 215 -6.35 -7.34 -0.09
N VAL A 216 -7.00 -7.79 0.98
CA VAL A 216 -6.41 -8.70 1.95
C VAL A 216 -6.26 -10.11 1.36
N SER A 217 -7.21 -10.52 0.52
CA SER A 217 -7.30 -11.85 -0.11
C SER A 217 -6.54 -11.95 -1.44
N ALA A 218 -5.95 -10.84 -1.87
CA ALA A 218 -5.16 -10.71 -3.07
C ALA A 218 -4.10 -11.81 -3.27
N PRO A 219 -3.94 -12.38 -4.47
CA PRO A 219 -2.81 -13.24 -4.75
C PRO A 219 -1.50 -12.54 -4.51
N ILE A 220 -0.54 -13.31 -4.03
CA ILE A 220 0.79 -12.83 -3.66
C ILE A 220 1.47 -12.04 -4.80
N GLY A 221 1.31 -12.48 -6.05
CA GLY A 221 1.89 -11.80 -7.21
C GLY A 221 1.37 -10.36 -7.39
N VAL A 222 0.08 -10.13 -7.10
CA VAL A 222 -0.54 -8.80 -7.16
C VAL A 222 -0.01 -7.95 -6.00
N ARG A 223 -0.06 -8.49 -4.78
CA ARG A 223 0.45 -7.85 -3.56
C ARG A 223 1.92 -7.47 -3.65
N HIS A 224 2.75 -8.25 -4.33
CA HIS A 224 4.16 -7.92 -4.56
C HIS A 224 4.33 -6.83 -5.62
N ALA A 225 3.53 -6.86 -6.70
CA ALA A 225 3.73 -6.01 -7.87
C ALA A 225 3.29 -4.55 -7.70
N VAL A 226 2.47 -4.24 -6.69
CA VAL A 226 2.01 -2.86 -6.43
C VAL A 226 3.11 -1.99 -5.80
N TRP A 227 3.97 -2.53 -4.94
CA TRP A 227 4.93 -1.73 -4.17
C TRP A 227 6.12 -1.18 -4.97
N PRO A 228 6.84 -1.97 -5.81
CA PRO A 228 7.89 -1.41 -6.65
C PRO A 228 7.38 -0.28 -7.55
N ARG A 229 6.14 -0.41 -8.05
CA ARG A 229 5.47 0.61 -8.85
C ARG A 229 5.18 1.87 -8.03
N GLY A 230 4.63 1.68 -6.82
CA GLY A 230 4.30 2.77 -5.91
C GLY A 230 5.52 3.59 -5.51
N VAL A 231 6.62 2.91 -5.16
CA VAL A 231 7.90 3.54 -4.84
C VAL A 231 8.49 4.25 -6.05
N ALA A 232 8.47 3.63 -7.24
CA ALA A 232 9.06 4.21 -8.44
C ALA A 232 8.38 5.52 -8.88
N ARG A 233 7.07 5.69 -8.64
CA ARG A 233 6.35 6.93 -8.96
C ARG A 233 6.74 8.11 -8.08
N LEU A 234 7.31 7.82 -6.90
CA LEU A 234 7.78 8.82 -5.95
C LEU A 234 9.28 9.07 -6.07
N ALA A 235 9.94 8.65 -7.15
CA ALA A 235 11.39 8.79 -7.31
C ALA A 235 11.90 10.25 -7.19
N ASP A 236 11.07 11.23 -7.54
CA ASP A 236 11.37 12.67 -7.40
C ASP A 236 11.20 13.20 -5.96
N ASP A 237 10.61 12.41 -5.07
CA ASP A 237 10.55 12.65 -3.62
C ASP A 237 11.11 11.42 -2.86
N PRO A 238 12.45 11.28 -2.80
CA PRO A 238 13.07 10.08 -2.26
C PRO A 238 12.71 9.78 -0.80
N TRP A 239 12.42 10.79 0.03
CA TRP A 239 12.01 10.53 1.40
C TRP A 239 10.61 9.91 1.46
N ALA A 240 9.66 10.45 0.70
CA ALA A 240 8.33 9.85 0.60
C ALA A 240 8.40 8.43 0.03
N ALA A 241 9.19 8.21 -1.01
CA ALA A 241 9.42 6.88 -1.58
C ALA A 241 10.00 5.88 -0.56
N ALA A 242 10.97 6.31 0.26
CA ALA A 242 11.53 5.48 1.33
C ALA A 242 10.49 5.12 2.39
N LEU A 243 9.61 6.06 2.77
CA LEU A 243 8.52 5.82 3.71
C LEU A 243 7.50 4.81 3.17
N VAL A 244 7.15 4.89 1.88
CA VAL A 244 6.27 3.92 1.22
C VAL A 244 6.92 2.54 1.13
N ALA A 245 8.22 2.45 0.81
CA ALA A 245 8.93 1.17 0.83
C ALA A 245 8.98 0.57 2.25
N GLN A 246 9.21 1.39 3.28
CA GLN A 246 9.15 0.96 4.68
C GLN A 246 7.75 0.52 5.10
N HIS A 247 6.71 1.16 4.58
CA HIS A 247 5.33 0.75 4.79
C HIS A 247 5.07 -0.64 4.25
N ALA A 248 5.48 -0.93 3.00
CA ALA A 248 5.39 -2.25 2.38
C ALA A 248 6.04 -3.36 3.23
N LEU A 249 7.25 -3.10 3.75
CA LEU A 249 7.98 -4.03 4.61
C LEU A 249 7.22 -4.32 5.91
N THR A 250 6.60 -3.30 6.48
CA THR A 250 5.94 -3.40 7.78
C THR A 250 4.59 -4.11 7.69
N VAL A 251 3.75 -3.77 6.72
CA VAL A 251 2.41 -4.39 6.56
C VAL A 251 2.49 -5.88 6.26
N TYR A 252 3.61 -6.34 5.71
CA TYR A 252 3.85 -7.74 5.40
C TYR A 252 4.83 -8.45 6.33
N ASP A 253 5.36 -7.82 7.38
CA ASP A 253 6.43 -8.41 8.21
C ASP A 253 6.08 -9.81 8.76
N ARG A 254 4.78 -10.08 9.01
CA ARG A 254 4.29 -11.42 9.42
C ARG A 254 4.63 -12.55 8.45
N PHE A 255 4.81 -12.24 7.16
CA PHE A 255 5.14 -13.19 6.10
C PHE A 255 6.65 -13.38 5.92
N ARG A 256 7.48 -12.67 6.69
CA ARG A 256 8.95 -12.79 6.61
C ARG A 256 9.49 -14.23 6.76
N PRO A 257 8.90 -15.13 7.56
CA PRO A 257 9.34 -16.52 7.62
C PRO A 257 9.05 -17.36 6.36
N GLU A 258 8.20 -16.87 5.45
CA GLU A 258 7.76 -17.62 4.27
C GLU A 258 8.75 -17.43 3.11
N ALA A 259 9.25 -18.54 2.57
CA ALA A 259 10.30 -18.52 1.54
C ALA A 259 9.89 -17.73 0.28
N GLU A 260 8.61 -17.78 -0.10
CA GLU A 260 8.07 -17.06 -1.27
C GLU A 260 8.12 -15.53 -1.13
N TRP A 261 8.23 -15.01 0.09
CA TRP A 261 8.33 -13.57 0.37
C TRP A 261 9.77 -13.06 0.41
N THR A 262 10.76 -13.96 0.47
CA THR A 262 12.18 -13.55 0.58
C THR A 262 12.61 -12.58 -0.53
N PRO A 263 12.29 -12.81 -1.83
CA PRO A 263 12.65 -11.86 -2.88
C PRO A 263 11.96 -10.51 -2.74
N PHE A 264 10.73 -10.48 -2.23
CA PHE A 264 9.98 -9.25 -1.99
C PHE A 264 10.66 -8.40 -0.92
N PHE A 265 10.98 -8.99 0.24
CA PHE A 265 11.67 -8.27 1.33
C PHE A 265 13.02 -7.74 0.89
N ALA A 266 13.84 -8.56 0.23
CA ALA A 266 15.14 -8.13 -0.28
C ALA A 266 15.01 -6.97 -1.28
N GLY A 267 14.03 -7.03 -2.18
CA GLY A 267 13.77 -5.97 -3.16
C GLY A 267 13.28 -4.68 -2.51
N MET A 268 12.36 -4.75 -1.54
CA MET A 268 11.83 -3.58 -0.85
C MET A 268 12.85 -2.94 0.10
N GLU A 269 13.68 -3.74 0.79
CA GLU A 269 14.81 -3.23 1.59
C GLU A 269 15.82 -2.49 0.70
N ALA A 270 16.19 -3.06 -0.45
CA ALA A 270 17.07 -2.40 -1.40
C ALA A 270 16.48 -1.10 -1.97
N ALA A 271 15.17 -1.09 -2.28
CA ALA A 271 14.47 0.10 -2.75
C ALA A 271 14.43 1.20 -1.67
N ARG A 272 14.06 0.87 -0.43
CA ARG A 272 14.10 1.79 0.71
C ARG A 272 15.50 2.38 0.88
N ASP A 273 16.52 1.53 0.91
CA ASP A 273 17.90 1.96 1.16
C ASP A 273 18.45 2.84 0.03
N ALA A 274 18.04 2.60 -1.22
CA ALA A 274 18.37 3.47 -2.34
C ALA A 274 17.73 4.86 -2.20
N MET A 275 16.47 4.91 -1.79
CA MET A 275 15.74 6.16 -1.58
C MET A 275 16.27 6.94 -0.36
N LEU A 276 16.65 6.26 0.72
CA LEU A 276 17.36 6.86 1.85
C LEU A 276 18.68 7.52 1.41
N ARG A 277 19.50 6.81 0.63
CA ARG A 277 20.74 7.38 0.06
C ARG A 277 20.47 8.61 -0.80
N ALA A 278 19.44 8.57 -1.65
CA ALA A 278 19.07 9.70 -2.50
C ALA A 278 18.54 10.91 -1.70
N SER A 279 17.87 10.67 -0.57
CA SER A 279 17.39 11.73 0.33
C SER A 279 18.49 12.33 1.24
N ASN A 280 19.64 11.64 1.37
CA ASN A 280 20.70 11.96 2.33
C ASN A 280 20.22 12.07 3.79
N LEU A 281 19.24 11.24 4.17
CA LEU A 281 18.68 11.17 5.52
C LEU A 281 18.87 9.76 6.12
N PRO A 282 19.05 9.65 7.45
CA PRO A 282 19.34 8.38 8.10
C PRO A 282 18.08 7.51 8.29
N LEU A 283 18.29 6.20 8.44
CA LEU A 283 17.21 5.24 8.72
C LEU A 283 16.48 5.54 10.04
N ASP A 284 17.17 6.02 11.06
CA ASP A 284 16.54 6.34 12.36
C ASP A 284 15.47 7.44 12.23
N ASP A 285 15.72 8.44 11.37
CA ASP A 285 14.74 9.46 11.03
C ASP A 285 13.54 8.88 10.27
N LEU A 286 13.77 7.88 9.41
CA LEU A 286 12.71 7.22 8.66
C LEU A 286 11.79 6.47 9.60
N VAL A 287 12.36 5.72 10.55
CA VAL A 287 11.59 4.99 11.57
C VAL A 287 10.80 5.96 12.45
N ALA A 288 11.39 7.10 12.83
CA ALA A 288 10.70 8.13 13.62
C ALA A 288 9.54 8.80 12.87
N ASP A 289 9.65 8.96 11.55
CA ASP A 289 8.61 9.53 10.70
C ASP A 289 7.55 8.50 10.29
N TYR A 290 7.93 7.24 10.11
CA TYR A 290 7.07 6.16 9.63
C TYR A 290 5.84 5.92 10.52
N VAL A 291 5.94 6.19 11.83
CA VAL A 291 4.82 6.04 12.76
C VAL A 291 3.57 6.80 12.31
N PHE A 292 3.73 7.94 11.62
CA PHE A 292 2.62 8.74 11.12
C PHE A 292 1.98 8.12 9.87
N VAL A 293 2.79 7.51 8.99
CA VAL A 293 2.28 6.77 7.83
C VAL A 293 1.41 5.61 8.29
N ARG A 294 1.92 4.80 9.23
CA ARG A 294 1.20 3.66 9.76
C ARG A 294 -0.06 4.06 10.54
N LEU A 295 0.00 5.12 11.34
CA LEU A 295 -1.17 5.61 12.07
C LEU A 295 -2.25 6.11 11.11
N GLY A 296 -1.87 6.89 10.09
CA GLY A 296 -2.80 7.39 9.07
C GLY A 296 -3.51 6.26 8.33
N ASP A 297 -2.73 5.30 7.82
CA ASP A 297 -3.22 4.07 7.17
C ASP A 297 -4.25 3.35 8.07
N LEU A 298 -3.89 3.07 9.33
CA LEU A 298 -4.77 2.34 10.26
C LEU A 298 -6.11 3.05 10.50
N ILE A 299 -6.09 4.38 10.66
CA ILE A 299 -7.30 5.18 10.88
C ILE A 299 -8.19 5.16 9.62
N SER A 300 -7.60 5.37 8.45
CA SER A 300 -8.35 5.34 7.19
C SER A 300 -8.94 3.96 6.91
N LEU A 301 -8.17 2.87 7.11
CA LEU A 301 -8.66 1.50 6.91
C LEU A 301 -9.77 1.15 7.89
N THR A 302 -9.69 1.58 9.16
CA THR A 302 -10.77 1.36 10.13
C THR A 302 -12.09 1.99 9.66
N PHE A 303 -12.04 3.19 9.08
CA PHE A 303 -13.23 3.82 8.49
C PHE A 303 -13.69 3.13 7.20
N CYS A 304 -12.76 2.87 6.27
CA CYS A 304 -13.05 2.37 4.93
C CYS A 304 -13.53 0.92 4.93
N THR A 305 -12.97 0.05 5.77
CA THR A 305 -13.42 -1.34 5.91
C THR A 305 -14.72 -1.45 6.70
N GLY A 306 -15.04 -0.46 7.53
CA GLY A 306 -16.16 -0.53 8.47
C GLY A 306 -15.92 -1.49 9.64
N SER A 307 -14.67 -1.93 9.87
CA SER A 307 -14.34 -2.82 10.99
C SER A 307 -14.58 -2.13 12.33
N THR A 308 -15.32 -2.80 13.20
CA THR A 308 -15.59 -2.36 14.59
C THR A 308 -14.56 -2.89 15.59
N ASP A 309 -13.61 -3.69 15.11
CA ASP A 309 -12.58 -4.28 15.95
C ASP A 309 -11.59 -3.21 16.42
N VAL A 310 -11.09 -3.38 17.64
CA VAL A 310 -10.05 -2.50 18.18
C VAL A 310 -8.73 -2.84 17.52
N GLN A 311 -8.25 -1.93 16.68
CA GLN A 311 -6.94 -2.01 16.06
C GLN A 311 -5.90 -1.38 16.99
N ARG A 312 -4.67 -1.91 17.01
CA ARG A 312 -3.56 -1.38 17.84
C ARG A 312 -2.31 -1.12 17.02
N PHE A 313 -1.63 -0.02 17.31
CA PHE A 313 -0.32 0.30 16.76
C PHE A 313 0.47 1.15 17.76
N GLY A 314 1.62 0.65 18.23
CA GLY A 314 2.36 1.29 19.32
C GLY A 314 1.49 1.44 20.56
N ASP A 315 1.36 2.67 21.05
CA ASP A 315 0.49 3.03 22.18
C ASP A 315 -0.91 3.48 21.74
N TRP A 316 -1.19 3.51 20.42
CA TRP A 316 -2.49 3.89 19.89
C TRP A 316 -3.44 2.70 19.74
N THR A 317 -4.69 2.93 20.11
CA THR A 317 -5.85 2.13 19.73
C THR A 317 -6.72 2.91 18.77
N VAL A 318 -7.24 2.24 17.74
CA VAL A 318 -8.13 2.82 16.73
C VAL A 318 -9.37 1.94 16.63
N GLN A 319 -10.56 2.54 16.74
CA GLN A 319 -11.82 1.79 16.69
C GLN A 319 -12.92 2.59 16.00
N LEU A 320 -13.74 1.91 15.20
CA LEU A 320 -14.98 2.50 14.66
C LEU A 320 -16.13 2.33 15.66
N SER A 321 -16.76 3.45 16.03
CA SER A 321 -18.00 3.50 16.81
C SER A 321 -19.08 4.24 16.01
N GLY A 322 -19.98 3.47 15.38
CA GLY A 322 -20.95 4.03 14.44
C GLY A 322 -20.27 4.54 13.18
N THR A 323 -20.35 5.85 12.93
CA THR A 323 -19.64 6.52 11.81
C THR A 323 -18.39 7.29 12.26
N ARG A 324 -18.03 7.19 13.55
CA ARG A 324 -16.87 7.87 14.13
C ARG A 324 -15.72 6.89 14.33
N VAL A 325 -14.52 7.22 13.84
CA VAL A 325 -13.28 6.55 14.25
C VAL A 325 -12.71 7.26 15.48
N VAL A 326 -12.49 6.51 16.53
CA VAL A 326 -11.92 6.97 17.81
C VAL A 326 -10.46 6.54 17.87
N VAL A 327 -9.57 7.48 18.18
CA VAL A 327 -8.13 7.25 18.34
C VAL A 327 -7.73 7.59 19.77
N ALA A 328 -7.17 6.63 20.51
CA ALA A 328 -6.69 6.83 21.88
C ALA A 328 -5.21 6.40 21.97
N PRO A 329 -4.31 7.18 22.60
CA PRO A 329 -4.55 8.52 23.12
C PRO A 329 -4.85 9.52 21.99
N ASP A 330 -5.46 10.64 22.38
CA ASP A 330 -5.87 11.71 21.49
C ASP A 330 -4.69 12.28 20.69
N ALA A 331 -4.67 11.99 19.39
CA ALA A 331 -3.67 12.47 18.45
C ALA A 331 -4.00 13.84 17.83
N PHE A 332 -5.20 14.39 18.11
CA PHE A 332 -5.80 15.53 17.42
C PHE A 332 -6.11 16.72 18.33
N GLY A 333 -5.75 16.64 19.62
CA GLY A 333 -5.90 17.74 20.57
C GLY A 333 -7.36 18.16 20.78
N GLY A 334 -8.27 17.19 20.86
CA GLY A 334 -9.71 17.40 21.07
C GLY A 334 -10.48 17.79 19.80
N VAL A 335 -9.81 17.96 18.66
CA VAL A 335 -10.47 18.30 17.40
C VAL A 335 -11.27 17.11 16.86
N ARG A 336 -12.45 17.41 16.33
CA ARG A 336 -13.28 16.48 15.56
C ARG A 336 -13.13 16.78 14.08
N ILE A 337 -12.70 15.79 13.32
CA ILE A 337 -12.34 15.93 11.91
C ILE A 337 -13.46 15.30 11.07
N PRO A 338 -14.28 16.09 10.37
CA PRO A 338 -15.25 15.53 9.43
C PRO A 338 -14.50 14.87 8.27
N ILE A 339 -14.88 13.65 7.95
CA ILE A 339 -14.24 12.88 6.86
C ILE A 339 -15.25 12.42 5.83
N ALA A 340 -14.78 12.31 4.59
CA ALA A 340 -15.55 11.75 3.50
C ALA A 340 -14.66 11.04 2.48
N THR A 341 -15.15 9.96 1.88
CA THR A 341 -14.51 9.29 0.74
C THR A 341 -15.54 8.74 -0.24
N GLY A 342 -15.15 8.58 -1.51
CA GLY A 342 -16.00 8.01 -2.55
C GLY A 342 -16.06 6.49 -2.45
N ALA A 343 -17.20 5.89 -2.80
CA ALA A 343 -17.33 4.46 -2.96
C ALA A 343 -18.30 4.12 -4.09
N ARG A 344 -18.02 3.04 -4.84
CA ARG A 344 -19.02 2.45 -5.73
C ARG A 344 -19.85 1.45 -4.96
N THR A 345 -21.18 1.57 -5.05
CA THR A 345 -22.09 0.63 -4.37
C THR A 345 -22.71 -0.34 -5.37
N ILE A 346 -22.51 -1.63 -5.15
CA ILE A 346 -23.15 -2.71 -5.93
C ILE A 346 -23.88 -3.69 -5.00
N ARG A 347 -24.71 -4.56 -5.56
CA ARG A 347 -25.35 -5.65 -4.79
C ARG A 347 -24.27 -6.63 -4.32
N ASN A 348 -24.43 -7.11 -3.09
CA ASN A 348 -23.62 -8.21 -2.57
C ASN A 348 -24.14 -9.52 -3.16
N GLN A 349 -23.66 -9.87 -4.35
CA GLN A 349 -24.08 -11.05 -5.10
C GLN A 349 -22.87 -11.79 -5.66
N LEU A 350 -23.08 -13.04 -6.06
CA LEU A 350 -22.05 -13.81 -6.74
C LEU A 350 -21.94 -13.38 -8.21
N PHE A 351 -20.71 -13.19 -8.66
CA PHE A 351 -20.34 -12.90 -10.04
C PHE A 351 -19.73 -14.16 -10.67
N ARG A 352 -20.08 -14.40 -11.94
CA ARG A 352 -19.57 -15.53 -12.73
C ARG A 352 -18.26 -15.22 -13.44
N SER A 353 -17.90 -13.94 -13.54
CA SER A 353 -16.72 -13.46 -14.24
C SER A 353 -16.42 -11.99 -13.93
N ASP A 354 -15.17 -11.59 -14.15
CA ASP A 354 -14.74 -10.18 -14.12
C ASP A 354 -15.52 -9.28 -15.09
N ALA A 355 -16.03 -9.84 -16.20
CA ALA A 355 -16.86 -9.07 -17.13
C ALA A 355 -18.18 -8.66 -16.47
N GLN A 356 -18.85 -9.60 -15.78
CA GLN A 356 -20.09 -9.33 -15.06
C GLN A 356 -19.87 -8.34 -13.91
N LEU A 357 -18.77 -8.46 -13.18
CA LEU A 357 -18.41 -7.49 -12.13
C LEU A 357 -18.20 -6.09 -12.73
N ARG A 358 -17.47 -5.98 -13.84
CA ARG A 358 -17.27 -4.70 -14.53
C ARG A 358 -18.57 -4.09 -15.06
N ASP A 359 -19.51 -4.91 -15.55
CA ASP A 359 -20.84 -4.45 -15.93
C ASP A 359 -21.57 -3.83 -14.74
N ALA A 360 -21.63 -4.55 -13.61
CA ALA A 360 -22.24 -4.05 -12.38
C ALA A 360 -21.58 -2.75 -11.87
N LEU A 361 -20.26 -2.63 -11.99
CA LEU A 361 -19.51 -1.44 -11.61
C LEU A 361 -19.76 -0.24 -12.52
N ARG A 362 -19.97 -0.46 -13.82
CA ARG A 362 -20.34 0.61 -14.77
C ARG A 362 -21.71 1.19 -14.47
N GLU A 363 -22.63 0.34 -14.01
CA GLU A 363 -23.99 0.72 -13.61
C GLU A 363 -24.08 1.25 -12.17
N ALA A 364 -23.03 1.05 -11.36
CA ALA A 364 -22.99 1.43 -9.97
C ALA A 364 -23.02 2.94 -9.77
N ASN A 365 -23.83 3.40 -8.80
CA ASN A 365 -23.78 4.77 -8.34
C ASN A 365 -22.53 5.01 -7.50
N MET A 366 -21.92 6.17 -7.68
CA MET A 366 -20.94 6.71 -6.73
C MET A 366 -21.68 7.25 -5.52
N VAL A 367 -21.29 6.81 -4.32
CA VAL A 367 -21.79 7.34 -3.05
C VAL A 367 -20.64 7.98 -2.29
N THR A 368 -20.96 8.96 -1.45
CA THR A 368 -20.01 9.54 -0.51
C THR A 368 -20.23 8.93 0.86
N LEU A 369 -19.23 8.21 1.36
CA LEU A 369 -19.19 7.75 2.75
C LEU A 369 -18.80 8.93 3.62
N ARG A 370 -19.53 9.17 4.71
CA ARG A 370 -19.29 10.29 5.62
C ARG A 370 -19.12 9.79 7.05
N GLY A 371 -18.23 10.43 7.78
CA GLY A 371 -17.95 10.11 9.17
C GLY A 371 -17.19 11.22 9.87
N GLU A 372 -16.60 10.86 11.00
CA GLU A 372 -15.78 11.75 11.81
C GLU A 372 -14.59 10.98 12.39
N VAL A 373 -13.45 11.63 12.55
CA VAL A 373 -12.35 11.13 13.38
C VAL A 373 -12.23 12.02 14.61
N ALA A 374 -12.07 11.41 15.78
CA ALA A 374 -11.85 12.14 17.02
C ALA A 374 -10.85 11.42 17.92
N GLY A 375 -10.09 12.18 18.68
CA GLY A 375 -9.28 11.64 19.74
C GLY A 375 -10.10 11.32 20.99
N ALA A 376 -9.65 10.33 21.76
CA ALA A 376 -10.13 10.06 23.10
C ALA A 376 -8.97 10.10 24.09
N PRO A 377 -9.21 10.52 25.35
CA PRO A 377 -8.19 10.42 26.38
C PRO A 377 -7.72 8.96 26.48
N ASN A 378 -6.49 8.78 26.93
CA ASN A 378 -5.99 7.45 27.23
C ASN A 378 -6.95 6.81 28.25
N GLU A 379 -7.57 5.67 27.91
CA GLU A 379 -8.21 4.81 28.91
C GLU A 379 -7.09 4.12 29.70
N THR A 380 -6.27 4.89 30.40
CA THR A 380 -5.28 4.32 31.31
C THR A 380 -6.00 3.79 32.53
N ALA A 381 -6.09 2.46 32.53
CA ALA A 381 -5.94 1.54 33.66
C ALA A 381 -6.87 1.72 34.87
N PRO A 382 -7.38 0.62 35.47
CA PRO A 382 -8.07 0.72 36.75
C PRO A 382 -7.20 1.53 37.73
N ARG A 383 -7.80 2.59 38.30
CA ARG A 383 -7.17 3.46 39.31
C ARG A 383 -6.68 2.68 40.51
#